data_AF-A0A822BJG7-F1
#
_entry.id   AF-A0A822BJG7-F1
#
_cell.length_a   1.000
_cell.length_b   1.000
_cell.length_c   1.000
_cell.angle_alpha   90.00
_cell.angle_beta   90.00
_cell.angle_gamma   90.00
#
_symmetry.space_group_name_H-M   'P 1'
#
loop_
_entity.id
_entity.type
_entity.pdbx_description
1 polymer ?
#
loop_
_entity_poly.entity_id
_entity_poly.type
_entity_poly.pdbx_seq_one_letter_code
_entity_poly.pdbx_strand_id
1 'polypeptide(L)'
;LSTSVYHKPAAEPYVVPFISDHPRHTFVNVIQTSLTRALRNSSTFEIFNNERIYIKLTLLYNGYPSPFIEKRFQNFFSEYMNSSSFLPFLDNETQFVTMRNKILNLPTALQSQVSISAATADIDNDQTDAPQNEPTATNATTTV
;
A
#
# COMPACT_ATOMS: atom_id res chain seq x y z
N LEU A 1 -19.25 14.91 6.03
CA LEU A 1 -19.63 13.60 5.46
C LEU A 1 -18.87 12.54 6.25
N SER A 2 -19.56 11.55 6.83
CA SER A 2 -18.92 10.45 7.55
C SER A 2 -18.88 9.22 6.64
N THR A 3 -17.72 8.57 6.51
CA THR A 3 -17.53 7.40 5.63
C THR A 3 -17.05 6.21 6.46
N SER A 4 -17.64 5.05 6.21
CA SER A 4 -17.27 3.76 6.81
C SER A 4 -17.07 2.71 5.73
N VAL A 5 -16.51 1.56 6.10
CA VAL A 5 -16.39 0.42 5.17
C VAL A 5 -17.78 -0.13 4.89
N TYR A 6 -18.14 -0.21 3.61
CA TYR A 6 -19.37 -0.88 3.21
C TYR A 6 -19.23 -2.40 3.38
N HIS A 7 -20.10 -2.98 4.21
CA HIS A 7 -20.28 -4.41 4.39
C HIS A 7 -21.60 -4.82 3.74
N LYS A 8 -21.59 -5.84 2.90
CA LYS A 8 -22.81 -6.34 2.24
C LYS A 8 -23.59 -7.18 3.26
N PRO A 9 -24.81 -6.79 3.69
CA PRO A 9 -25.52 -7.44 4.80
C PRO A 9 -25.83 -8.92 4.59
N ALA A 10 -26.04 -9.31 3.32
CA ALA A 10 -26.37 -10.69 2.94
C ALA A 10 -25.14 -11.52 2.52
N ALA A 11 -23.94 -10.93 2.53
CA ALA A 11 -22.73 -11.70 2.32
C ALA A 11 -22.21 -12.15 3.69
N GLU A 12 -21.97 -13.45 3.82
CA GLU A 12 -21.09 -13.91 4.88
C GLU A 12 -19.76 -13.16 4.74
N PRO A 13 -19.12 -12.77 5.85
CA PRO A 13 -17.79 -12.19 5.83
C PRO A 13 -16.79 -13.30 5.48
N TYR A 14 -16.81 -13.69 4.20
CA TYR A 14 -16.06 -14.81 3.67
C TYR A 14 -14.62 -14.38 3.53
N VAL A 15 -13.89 -14.63 4.60
CA VAL A 15 -12.45 -14.56 4.67
C VAL A 15 -11.94 -15.98 4.56
N VAL A 16 -10.81 -16.18 3.89
CA VAL A 16 -10.18 -17.49 3.76
C VAL A 16 -10.03 -18.15 5.15
N PRO A 17 -10.69 -19.30 5.42
CA PRO A 17 -10.63 -19.96 6.73
C PRO A 17 -9.21 -20.38 7.09
N PHE A 18 -8.79 -20.28 8.35
CA PHE A 18 -7.39 -20.57 8.74
C PHE A 18 -6.97 -22.04 8.53
N ILE A 19 -7.94 -22.96 8.49
CA ILE A 19 -7.73 -24.39 8.26
C ILE A 19 -7.59 -24.77 6.77
N SER A 20 -7.77 -23.81 5.87
CA SER A 20 -7.67 -24.06 4.43
C SER A 20 -6.23 -24.31 3.98
N ASP A 21 -6.05 -25.05 2.90
CA ASP A 21 -4.74 -25.34 2.30
C ASP A 21 -4.27 -24.16 1.44
N HIS A 22 -3.99 -23.04 2.12
CA HIS A 22 -3.41 -21.86 1.49
C HIS A 22 -2.05 -21.52 2.09
N PRO A 23 -1.13 -20.95 1.28
CA PRO A 23 0.14 -20.47 1.78
C PRO A 23 -0.01 -19.45 2.92
N ARG A 24 0.96 -19.45 3.85
CA ARG A 24 0.92 -18.57 5.03
C ARG A 24 0.78 -17.08 4.69
N HIS A 25 1.35 -16.66 3.56
CA HIS A 25 1.29 -15.26 3.12
C HIS A 25 -0.16 -14.82 2.80
N THR A 26 -1.04 -15.73 2.36
CA THR A 26 -2.45 -15.42 2.10
C THR A 26 -3.15 -14.92 3.36
N PHE A 27 -2.99 -15.64 4.48
CA PHE A 27 -3.58 -15.26 5.77
C PHE A 27 -3.02 -13.94 6.29
N VAL A 28 -1.74 -13.66 6.04
CA VAL A 28 -1.13 -12.37 6.40
C VAL A 28 -1.73 -11.24 5.56
N ASN A 29 -1.81 -11.45 4.24
CA ASN A 29 -2.34 -10.47 3.30
C ASN A 29 -3.80 -10.15 3.58
N VAL A 30 -4.62 -11.15 3.94
CA VAL A 30 -6.00 -10.92 4.40
C VAL A 30 -6.04 -9.88 5.51
N ILE A 31 -5.28 -10.08 6.58
CA ILE A 31 -5.28 -9.16 7.72
C ILE A 31 -4.78 -7.77 7.30
N GLN A 32 -3.68 -7.73 6.55
CA GLN A 32 -3.04 -6.48 6.14
C GLN A 32 -3.94 -5.65 5.21
N THR A 33 -4.59 -6.30 4.24
CA THR A 33 -5.51 -5.65 3.30
C THR A 33 -6.80 -5.19 3.98
N SER A 34 -7.37 -5.99 4.90
CA SER A 34 -8.55 -5.60 5.68
C SER A 34 -8.28 -4.35 6.53
N LEU A 35 -7.16 -4.32 7.26
CA LEU A 35 -6.78 -3.16 8.07
C LEU A 35 -6.51 -1.92 7.21
N THR A 36 -5.75 -2.08 6.12
CA THR A 36 -5.48 -0.99 5.17
C THR A 36 -6.77 -0.41 4.58
N ARG A 37 -7.71 -1.28 4.19
CA ARG A 37 -9.02 -0.87 3.65
C ARG A 37 -9.85 -0.13 4.72
N ALA A 38 -9.84 -0.60 5.96
CA ALA A 38 -10.52 0.07 7.06
C ALA A 38 -9.98 1.48 7.27
N LEU A 39 -8.66 1.66 7.25
CA LEU A 39 -8.02 2.96 7.42
C LEU A 39 -8.31 3.95 6.31
N ARG A 40 -8.26 3.49 5.06
CA ARG A 40 -8.53 4.35 3.90
C ARG A 40 -9.96 4.88 3.90
N ASN A 41 -10.93 4.01 4.22
CA ASN A 41 -12.35 4.32 4.10
C ASN A 41 -12.97 4.95 5.35
N SER A 42 -12.38 4.74 6.53
CA SER A 42 -12.89 5.35 7.76
C SER A 42 -12.57 6.85 7.79
N SER A 43 -13.58 7.67 8.10
CA SER A 43 -13.41 9.11 8.25
C SER A 43 -12.99 9.53 9.66
N THR A 44 -13.36 8.76 10.67
CA THR A 44 -13.07 9.05 12.10
C THR A 44 -12.40 7.86 12.76
N PHE A 45 -11.67 8.11 13.86
CA PHE A 45 -11.06 7.06 14.65
C PHE A 45 -12.07 6.09 15.24
N GLU A 46 -13.23 6.58 15.69
CA GLU A 46 -14.29 5.74 16.26
C GLU A 46 -14.79 4.70 15.24
N ILE A 47 -15.06 5.13 14.01
CA ILE A 47 -15.49 4.24 12.92
C ILE A 47 -14.40 3.23 12.63
N PHE A 48 -13.14 3.68 12.55
CA PHE A 48 -12.02 2.77 12.36
C PHE A 48 -11.89 1.74 13.50
N ASN A 49 -12.11 2.15 14.76
CA ASN A 49 -12.04 1.26 15.90
C ASN A 49 -13.15 0.18 15.85
N ASN A 50 -14.37 0.57 15.46
CA ASN A 50 -15.47 -0.36 15.23
C ASN A 50 -15.12 -1.36 14.12
N GLU A 51 -14.55 -0.89 13.01
CA GLU A 51 -14.05 -1.76 11.92
C GLU A 51 -12.93 -2.69 12.39
N ARG A 52 -11.99 -2.21 13.22
CA ARG A 52 -10.91 -3.02 13.79
C ARG A 52 -11.47 -4.17 14.64
N ILE A 53 -12.47 -3.89 15.47
CA ILE A 53 -13.16 -4.90 16.29
C ILE A 53 -13.88 -5.89 15.38
N TYR A 54 -14.62 -5.41 14.38
CA TYR A 54 -15.33 -6.23 13.40
C TYR A 54 -14.38 -7.19 12.65
N ILE A 55 -13.22 -6.69 12.20
CA ILE A 55 -12.19 -7.51 11.53
C ILE A 55 -11.66 -8.58 12.50
N LYS A 56 -11.34 -8.22 13.75
CA LYS A 56 -10.85 -9.18 14.76
C LYS A 56 -11.89 -10.30 14.98
N LEU A 57 -13.15 -9.95 15.16
CA LEU A 57 -14.24 -10.92 15.34
C LEU A 57 -14.41 -11.82 14.11
N THR A 58 -14.37 -11.23 12.92
CA THR A 58 -14.47 -11.97 11.65
C THR A 58 -13.33 -12.99 11.52
N LEU A 59 -12.09 -12.62 11.83
CA LEU A 59 -10.94 -13.53 11.76
C LEU A 59 -11.06 -14.67 12.78
N LEU A 60 -11.48 -14.36 14.00
CA LEU A 60 -11.71 -15.37 15.04
C LEU A 60 -12.80 -16.37 14.61
N TYR A 61 -13.90 -15.86 14.04
CA TYR A 61 -14.98 -16.70 13.49
C TYR A 61 -14.49 -17.64 12.38
N ASN A 62 -13.56 -17.17 11.53
CA ASN A 62 -12.92 -17.96 10.48
C ASN A 62 -11.76 -18.87 10.98
N GLY A 63 -11.63 -19.05 12.30
CA GLY A 63 -10.69 -20.00 12.91
C GLY A 63 -9.24 -19.50 13.05
N TYR A 64 -8.99 -18.20 12.88
CA TYR A 64 -7.64 -17.66 13.05
C TYR A 64 -7.24 -17.68 14.53
N PRO A 65 -6.03 -18.15 14.90
CA PRO A 65 -5.58 -18.14 16.28
C PRO A 65 -5.45 -16.71 16.84
N SER A 66 -6.00 -16.43 18.02
CA SER A 66 -5.89 -15.09 18.65
C SER A 66 -4.46 -14.56 18.72
N PRO A 67 -3.43 -15.35 19.13
CA PRO A 67 -2.05 -14.87 19.16
C PRO A 67 -1.51 -14.50 17.78
N PHE A 68 -1.98 -15.18 16.71
CA PHE A 68 -1.59 -14.86 15.35
C PHE A 68 -2.21 -13.53 14.91
N ILE A 69 -3.51 -13.31 15.19
CA ILE A 69 -4.19 -12.06 14.88
C ILE A 69 -3.51 -10.89 15.58
N GLU A 70 -3.29 -11.02 16.89
CA GLU A 70 -2.69 -9.96 17.71
C GLU A 70 -1.30 -9.59 17.23
N LYS A 71 -0.43 -10.58 17.00
CA LYS A 71 0.90 -10.33 16.43
C LYS A 71 0.83 -9.60 15.09
N ARG A 72 -0.13 -9.94 14.23
CA ARG A 72 -0.28 -9.30 12.91
C ARG A 72 -0.82 -7.88 13.01
N PHE A 73 -1.76 -7.62 13.92
CA PHE A 73 -2.24 -6.26 14.19
C PHE A 73 -1.10 -5.41 14.73
N GLN A 74 -0.33 -5.91 15.70
CA GLN A 74 0.82 -5.20 16.27
C GLN A 74 1.85 -4.85 15.20
N ASN A 75 2.24 -5.82 14.37
CA ASN A 75 3.17 -5.60 13.27
C ASN A 75 2.65 -4.50 12.33
N PHE A 76 1.38 -4.58 11.92
CA PHE A 76 0.77 -3.59 11.04
C PHE A 76 0.85 -2.17 11.61
N PHE A 77 0.50 -1.95 12.89
CA PHE A 77 0.58 -0.62 13.49
C PHE A 77 2.02 -0.15 13.71
N SER A 78 2.94 -1.06 14.01
CA SER A 78 4.35 -0.74 14.20
C SER A 78 5.04 -0.23 12.92
N GLU A 79 4.52 -0.59 11.74
CA GLU A 79 5.03 -0.09 10.45
C GLU A 79 4.76 1.42 10.26
N TYR A 80 3.75 1.97 10.93
CA TYR A 80 3.32 3.35 10.72
C TYR A 80 3.49 4.26 11.94
N MET A 81 3.60 3.68 13.14
CA MET A 81 3.85 4.40 14.37
C MET A 81 5.35 4.58 14.64
N ASN A 82 5.71 5.70 15.27
CA ASN A 82 7.07 5.89 15.76
C ASN A 82 7.35 4.89 16.90
N SER A 83 8.55 4.33 16.96
CA SER A 83 8.96 3.29 17.91
C SER A 83 8.85 3.65 19.40
N SER A 84 8.43 4.87 19.73
CA SER A 84 8.32 5.38 21.10
C SER A 84 7.00 5.05 21.81
N SER A 85 5.96 4.59 21.09
CA SER A 85 4.70 4.20 21.72
C SER A 85 4.80 2.80 22.33
N PHE A 86 4.68 2.73 23.66
CA PHE A 86 4.68 1.48 24.43
C PHE A 86 3.50 0.56 24.11
N LEU A 87 2.43 1.12 23.53
CA LEU A 87 1.27 0.38 23.06
C LEU A 87 1.19 0.45 21.53
N PRO A 88 1.10 -0.69 20.82
CA PRO A 88 0.98 -0.75 19.36
C PRO A 88 -0.46 -0.47 18.90
N PHE A 89 -1.22 0.30 19.68
CA PHE A 89 -2.63 0.60 19.42
C PHE A 89 -2.80 2.08 19.13
N LEU A 90 -3.79 2.38 18.31
CA LEU A 90 -4.26 3.73 18.11
C LEU A 90 -5.08 4.15 19.31
N ASP A 91 -4.62 5.17 20.01
CA ASP A 91 -5.27 5.67 21.23
C ASP A 91 -5.97 7.01 21.02
N ASN A 92 -5.72 7.70 19.89
CA ASN A 92 -6.33 8.99 19.60
C ASN A 92 -6.49 9.28 18.10
N GLU A 93 -7.35 10.26 17.81
CA GLU A 93 -7.66 10.75 16.46
C GLU A 93 -6.41 11.26 15.73
N THR A 94 -5.49 11.93 16.42
CA THR A 94 -4.28 12.49 15.80
C THR A 94 -3.36 11.41 15.24
N GLN A 95 -3.16 10.32 15.98
CA GLN A 95 -2.40 9.17 15.51
C GLN A 95 -3.10 8.50 14.32
N PHE A 96 -4.43 8.37 14.37
CA PHE A 96 -5.23 7.83 13.28
C PHE A 96 -5.07 8.66 12.00
N VAL A 97 -5.25 9.97 12.08
CA VAL A 97 -5.10 10.89 10.94
C VAL A 97 -3.68 10.82 10.38
N THR A 98 -2.66 10.81 11.25
CA THR A 98 -1.26 10.70 10.84
C THR A 98 -1.01 9.41 10.05
N MET A 99 -1.50 8.29 10.57
CA MET A 99 -1.34 6.98 9.92
C MET A 99 -2.12 6.89 8.61
N ARG A 100 -3.36 7.40 8.60
CA ARG A 100 -4.20 7.45 7.41
C ARG A 100 -3.54 8.27 6.31
N ASN A 101 -2.99 9.44 6.64
CA ASN A 101 -2.28 10.28 5.68
C ASN A 101 -1.05 9.59 5.11
N LYS A 102 -0.26 8.88 5.95
CA LYS A 102 0.85 8.04 5.46
C LYS A 102 0.34 7.03 4.42
N ILE A 103 -0.70 6.24 4.76
CA ILE A 103 -1.25 5.18 3.90
C ILE A 103 -1.88 5.69 2.61
N LEU A 104 -2.50 6.87 2.64
CA LEU A 104 -3.08 7.51 1.46
C LEU A 104 -2.00 8.01 0.50
N ASN A 105 -0.85 8.43 1.03
CA ASN A 105 0.29 8.90 0.24
C ASN A 105 1.20 7.77 -0.26
N LEU A 106 0.96 6.51 0.13
CA LEU A 106 1.65 5.37 -0.47
C LEU A 106 1.10 5.11 -1.88
N PRO A 107 1.94 5.16 -2.93
CA PRO A 107 1.52 4.84 -4.28
C PRO A 107 1.00 3.40 -4.31
N THR A 108 -0.19 3.23 -4.86
CA THR A 108 -0.77 1.91 -5.08
C THR A 108 0.09 1.17 -6.12
N ALA A 109 0.15 -0.17 -6.09
CA ALA A 109 0.96 -0.95 -7.05
C ALA A 109 0.72 -0.54 -8.52
N LEU A 110 -0.53 -0.23 -8.88
CA LEU A 110 -0.89 0.31 -10.20
C LEU A 110 -0.29 1.70 -10.48
N GLN A 111 -0.28 2.60 -9.48
CA GLN A 111 0.33 3.93 -9.62
C GLN A 111 1.85 3.83 -9.72
N SER A 112 2.47 2.88 -9.01
CA SER A 112 3.90 2.60 -9.13
C SER A 112 4.26 2.04 -10.51
N GLN A 113 3.43 1.15 -11.07
CA GLN A 113 3.66 0.63 -12.42
C GLN A 113 3.50 1.72 -13.49
N VAL A 114 2.48 2.56 -13.41
CA VAL A 114 2.26 3.67 -14.36
C VAL A 114 3.39 4.69 -14.31
N SER A 115 3.90 5.03 -13.11
CA SER A 115 5.05 5.95 -12.98
C SER A 115 6.34 5.37 -13.53
N ILE A 116 6.59 4.06 -13.35
CA ILE A 116 7.73 3.38 -13.99
C ILE A 116 7.57 3.37 -15.51
N SER A 117 6.40 3.00 -16.04
CA SER A 117 6.14 2.97 -17.48
C SER A 117 6.26 4.36 -18.12
N ALA A 118 5.81 5.43 -17.44
CA ALA A 118 5.97 6.80 -17.91
C ALA A 118 7.44 7.25 -17.91
N ALA A 119 8.19 6.93 -16.84
CA ALA A 119 9.61 7.25 -16.76
C ALA A 119 10.43 6.51 -17.84
N THR A 120 10.10 5.26 -18.17
CA THR A 120 10.75 4.53 -19.26
C THR A 120 10.40 5.10 -20.63
N ALA A 121 9.16 5.57 -20.84
CA ALA A 121 8.75 6.17 -22.11
C ALA A 121 9.43 7.53 -22.37
N ASP A 122 9.73 8.31 -21.32
CA ASP A 122 10.49 9.57 -21.46
C ASP A 122 11.95 9.33 -21.88
N ILE A 123 12.55 8.21 -21.48
CA ILE A 123 13.95 7.88 -21.83
C ILE A 123 14.07 7.49 -23.31
N ASP A 124 13.06 6.83 -23.88
CA ASP A 124 13.06 6.41 -25.29
C ASP A 124 12.75 7.55 -26.28
N ASN A 125 12.32 8.72 -25.80
CA ASN A 125 11.97 9.85 -26.66
C ASN A 125 13.11 10.89 -26.82
N ASP A 126 14.27 10.69 -26.20
CA ASP A 126 15.41 11.62 -26.21
C ASP A 126 16.57 11.16 -27.14
N GLN A 127 16.34 10.16 -28.00
CA GLN A 127 17.37 9.59 -28.91
C GLN A 127 17.04 9.70 -30.41
N THR A 128 16.35 10.75 -30.84
CA THR A 128 16.22 11.04 -32.28
C THR A 128 16.32 12.53 -32.59
N ASP A 129 17.51 13.09 -32.44
CA ASP A 129 17.93 14.29 -33.18
C ASP A 129 19.45 14.24 -33.39
N ALA A 130 19.89 13.37 -34.31
CA ALA A 130 21.22 13.47 -34.91
C ALA A 130 21.13 14.37 -36.14
N PRO A 131 21.72 15.58 -36.16
CA PRO A 131 21.74 16.40 -37.36
C PRO A 131 22.73 15.82 -38.39
N GLN A 132 22.22 15.51 -39.57
CA GLN A 132 23.01 15.32 -40.79
C GLN A 132 23.88 16.55 -41.04
N ASN A 133 25.19 16.36 -41.23
CA ASN A 133 26.06 17.34 -41.87
C ASN A 133 27.18 16.64 -42.67
N GLU A 134 27.01 16.58 -43.99
CA GLU A 134 28.07 16.78 -45.00
C GLU A 134 27.84 18.18 -45.62
N PRO A 135 28.78 18.81 -46.38
CA PRO A 135 30.13 18.41 -46.81
C PRO A 135 31.21 19.54 -46.67
N THR A 136 32.47 19.27 -47.10
CA THR A 136 33.31 20.11 -48.01
C THR A 136 34.81 20.18 -47.62
N ALA A 137 35.65 19.96 -48.63
CA ALA A 137 37.11 19.93 -48.67
C ALA A 137 37.81 21.27 -48.38
N THR A 138 39.12 21.25 -48.06
CA THR A 138 40.19 22.07 -48.69
C THR A 138 41.59 21.76 -48.09
N ASN A 139 42.49 21.32 -48.98
CA ASN A 139 43.96 21.44 -49.11
C ASN A 139 44.87 21.80 -47.91
N ALA A 140 45.97 21.04 -47.78
CA ALA A 140 47.23 21.54 -47.23
C ALA A 140 48.42 21.13 -48.13
N THR A 141 49.23 22.14 -48.48
CA THR A 141 50.38 22.14 -49.39
C THR A 141 51.60 22.68 -48.60
N THR A 142 52.77 22.01 -48.72
CA THR A 142 54.17 22.48 -48.50
C THR A 142 54.58 22.70 -47.01
N THR A 143 55.77 22.41 -46.46
CA THR A 143 57.20 22.22 -46.86
C THR A 143 57.85 21.51 -45.63
N VAL A 144 58.95 20.75 -45.68
CA VAL A 144 60.35 21.06 -46.09
C VAL A 144 61.03 19.77 -46.52
#